data_AF-A0A7C6WPT4-F1
#
_entry.id   AF-A0A7C6WPT4-F1
#
_cell.length_a   1.000
_cell.length_b   1.000
_cell.length_c   1.000
_cell.angle_alpha   90.00
_cell.angle_beta   90.00
_cell.angle_gamma   90.00
#
_symmetry.space_group_name_H-M   'P 1'
#
loop_
_entity.id
_entity.type
_entity.pdbx_description
1 polymer ?
#
loop_
_entity_poly.entity_id
_entity_poly.type
_entity_poly.pdbx_seq_one_letter_code
_entity_poly.pdbx_strand_id
1 'polypeptide(L)'
;MNNKKEALNSMNESMRSLVDIISSKLSSGQSQGKELFSSLSKNLKDSIYDKSEKATDFINSLKKDKIRSLEKLLNLDKKDLMASNKKSFIYSNESGKMVIIEKDIWGDPCTVTIKDSNKVELKMVKFFKNHPYLFPPFSEKKINGEIIFMREKEIWYRDKDDVIVVLFEDETPNLLNISLKEAENLKEKDVLSYIEKRKKLYIDDKLRGLLMDERQIHINDIYEISSGYTIYKNADGNYTVLLFDEFKALYKELVIRKIPNLSERAMALIFSKDIVEYIISKGYAFENFKQSSDHIEYWQDIGSNKVCVMRVKI
;
A
#
# COMPACT_ATOMS: atom_id res chain seq x y z
N MET A 1 35.21 37.66 3.58
CA MET A 1 34.45 36.50 4.12
C MET A 1 33.28 36.90 5.04
N ASN A 2 32.64 38.09 4.86
CA ASN A 2 31.50 38.52 5.71
C ASN A 2 30.11 38.35 5.07
N ASN A 3 29.98 38.51 3.74
CA ASN A 3 28.66 38.50 3.09
C ASN A 3 27.90 37.16 3.17
N LYS A 4 28.61 36.03 3.29
CA LYS A 4 27.97 34.70 3.41
C LYS A 4 27.35 34.48 4.79
N LYS A 5 27.95 35.04 5.86
CA LYS A 5 27.42 34.98 7.23
C LYS A 5 26.23 35.94 7.42
N GLU A 6 26.29 37.12 6.82
CA GLU A 6 25.17 38.08 6.86
C GLU A 6 23.95 37.59 6.07
N ALA A 7 24.16 36.97 4.91
CA ALA A 7 23.08 36.34 4.14
C ALA A 7 22.45 35.13 4.87
N LEU A 8 23.26 34.31 5.55
CA LEU A 8 22.75 33.21 6.38
C LEU A 8 21.98 33.72 7.61
N ASN A 9 22.46 34.80 8.24
CA ASN A 9 21.78 35.40 9.39
C ASN A 9 20.46 36.07 9.00
N SER A 10 20.40 36.78 7.86
CA SER A 10 19.15 37.40 7.39
C SER A 10 18.13 36.37 6.91
N MET A 11 18.57 35.27 6.27
CA MET A 11 17.70 34.13 5.94
C MET A 11 17.17 33.45 7.21
N ASN A 12 18.00 33.30 8.25
CA ASN A 12 17.58 32.73 9.53
C ASN A 12 16.59 33.62 10.29
N GLU A 13 16.77 34.95 10.30
CA GLU A 13 15.81 35.89 10.91
C GLU A 13 14.47 35.92 10.15
N SER A 14 14.53 35.91 8.82
CA SER A 14 13.33 35.82 7.98
C SER A 14 12.58 34.50 8.20
N MET A 15 13.29 33.37 8.29
CA MET A 15 12.67 32.08 8.62
C MET A 15 12.10 32.03 10.03
N ARG A 16 12.78 32.59 11.04
CA ARG A 16 12.25 32.69 12.41
C ARG A 16 10.98 33.53 12.45
N SER A 17 10.96 34.69 11.78
CA SER A 17 9.75 35.53 11.66
C SER A 17 8.60 34.77 11.00
N LEU A 18 8.86 34.00 9.94
CA LEU A 18 7.86 33.14 9.31
C LEU A 18 7.36 32.02 10.24
N VAL A 19 8.26 31.36 10.98
CA VAL A 19 7.92 30.33 11.97
C VAL A 19 7.08 30.92 13.10
N ASP A 20 7.36 32.15 13.54
CA ASP A 20 6.58 32.84 14.57
C ASP A 20 5.18 33.22 14.05
N ILE A 21 5.07 33.68 12.79
CA ILE A 21 3.79 33.93 12.13
C ILE A 21 2.98 32.63 11.96
N ILE A 22 3.62 31.54 11.54
CA ILE A 22 2.96 30.24 11.38
C ILE A 22 2.53 29.69 12.74
N SER A 23 3.42 29.70 13.73
CA SER A 23 3.14 29.24 15.08
C SER A 23 2.03 30.04 15.75
N SER A 24 1.98 31.36 15.55
CA SER A 24 0.92 32.23 16.06
C SER A 24 -0.42 32.03 15.33
N LYS A 25 -0.43 31.72 14.04
CA LYS A 25 -1.66 31.36 13.29
C LYS A 25 -2.19 29.98 13.69
N LEU A 26 -1.31 29.01 13.90
CA LEU A 26 -1.66 27.67 14.41
C LEU A 26 -2.17 27.73 15.86
N SER A 27 -1.60 28.61 16.69
CA SER A 27 -2.06 28.81 18.07
C SER A 27 -3.39 29.55 18.15
N SER A 28 -3.60 30.59 17.31
CA SER A 28 -4.83 31.42 17.28
C SER A 28 -6.04 30.80 16.55
N GLY A 29 -5.90 29.64 15.93
CA GLY A 29 -7.05 28.84 15.48
C GLY A 29 -7.76 29.37 14.24
N GLN A 30 -7.03 30.02 13.31
CA GLN A 30 -7.56 30.35 11.99
C GLN A 30 -7.84 29.06 11.20
N SER A 31 -9.11 28.67 11.25
CA SER A 31 -9.67 27.44 10.74
C SER A 31 -10.01 27.56 9.26
N GLN A 32 -9.19 26.96 8.39
CA GLN A 32 -9.65 26.50 7.07
C GLN A 32 -9.73 24.98 6.96
N GLY A 33 -9.20 24.22 7.93
CA GLY A 33 -9.27 22.75 7.92
C GLY A 33 -10.33 22.11 8.82
N LYS A 34 -11.11 22.88 9.60
CA LYS A 34 -12.04 22.33 10.62
C LYS A 34 -13.04 21.32 10.06
N GLU A 35 -13.41 21.42 8.77
CA GLU A 35 -14.32 20.46 8.15
C GLU A 35 -13.66 19.12 7.74
N LEU A 36 -12.33 19.06 7.57
CA LEU A 36 -11.60 17.81 7.29
C LEU A 36 -11.26 17.04 8.58
N PHE A 37 -11.10 17.75 9.70
CA PHE A 37 -10.61 17.16 10.96
C PHE A 37 -11.68 16.44 11.80
N SER A 38 -12.97 16.65 11.56
CA SER A 38 -14.03 16.00 12.35
C SER A 38 -14.25 14.52 12.00
N SER A 39 -13.68 14.02 10.90
CA SER A 39 -13.85 12.63 10.43
C SER A 39 -12.74 11.67 10.84
N LEU A 40 -11.57 12.15 11.30
CA LEU A 40 -10.44 11.30 11.68
C LEU A 40 -10.64 10.59 13.04
N SER A 41 -11.63 10.99 13.83
CA SER A 41 -11.82 10.58 15.23
C SER A 41 -12.70 9.34 15.44
N LYS A 42 -13.23 8.72 14.37
CA LYS A 42 -14.19 7.61 14.51
C LYS A 42 -13.60 6.20 14.49
N ASN A 43 -12.39 5.97 13.95
CA ASN A 43 -11.86 4.61 13.73
C ASN A 43 -10.76 4.17 14.72
N LEU A 44 -10.77 4.70 15.95
CA LEU A 44 -9.86 4.29 17.03
C LEU A 44 -10.59 4.08 18.37
N LYS A 45 -11.86 3.67 18.32
CA LYS A 45 -12.58 3.21 19.50
C LYS A 45 -12.69 1.70 19.44
N ASP A 46 -11.72 1.03 20.05
CA ASP A 46 -12.00 0.08 21.13
C ASP A 46 -10.72 -0.35 21.86
N SER A 47 -10.87 -0.49 23.17
CA SER A 47 -9.86 -0.81 24.19
C SER A 47 -8.95 0.33 24.67
N ILE A 48 -9.21 0.73 25.91
CA ILE A 48 -8.37 1.36 26.95
C ILE A 48 -9.17 2.50 27.60
N TYR A 49 -10.20 2.09 28.34
CA TYR A 49 -10.69 2.86 29.48
C TYR A 49 -10.29 2.10 30.74
N ASP A 50 -9.02 2.24 31.12
CA ASP A 50 -8.59 2.07 32.51
C ASP A 50 -7.37 2.98 32.75
N LYS A 51 -7.62 4.11 33.43
CA LYS A 51 -6.62 5.14 33.72
C LYS A 51 -5.74 4.68 34.90
N SER A 52 -4.77 3.82 34.63
CA SER A 52 -3.60 3.65 35.50
C SER A 52 -2.42 4.45 34.96
N GLU A 53 -1.55 4.94 35.85
CA GLU A 53 -0.34 5.72 35.51
C GLU A 53 0.59 4.97 34.52
N LYS A 54 0.60 3.64 34.59
CA LYS A 54 1.32 2.76 33.64
C LYS A 54 0.73 2.76 32.24
N ALA A 55 -0.60 2.85 32.11
CA ALA A 55 -1.28 2.93 30.81
C ALA A 55 -1.04 4.28 30.12
N THR A 56 -0.99 5.37 30.90
CA THR A 56 -0.63 6.69 30.36
C THR A 56 0.80 6.74 29.85
N ASP A 57 1.75 6.11 30.54
CA ASP A 57 3.14 6.03 30.08
C ASP A 57 3.29 5.19 28.81
N PHE A 58 2.56 4.08 28.71
CA PHE A 58 2.53 3.25 27.50
C PHE A 58 1.96 4.02 26.29
N ILE A 59 0.83 4.71 26.47
CA ILE A 59 0.23 5.57 25.44
C ILE A 59 1.20 6.69 25.04
N ASN A 60 1.87 7.32 26.01
CA ASN A 60 2.85 8.37 25.74
C ASN A 60 4.10 7.84 25.01
N SER A 61 4.53 6.60 25.32
CA SER A 61 5.62 5.93 24.61
C SER A 61 5.24 5.68 23.16
N LEU A 62 4.05 5.11 22.92
CA LEU A 62 3.54 4.87 21.57
C LEU A 62 3.46 6.15 20.75
N LYS A 63 3.02 7.27 21.33
CA LYS A 63 2.99 8.58 20.66
C LYS A 63 4.37 9.08 20.28
N LYS A 64 5.35 8.94 21.18
CA LYS A 64 6.75 9.29 20.91
C LYS A 64 7.32 8.43 19.78
N ASP A 65 7.00 7.15 19.76
CA ASP A 65 7.48 6.23 18.73
C ASP A 65 6.83 6.52 17.37
N LYS A 66 5.53 6.87 17.33
CA LYS A 66 4.85 7.35 16.12
C LYS A 66 5.54 8.60 15.54
N ILE A 67 5.82 9.60 16.38
CA ILE A 67 6.50 10.83 15.96
C ILE A 67 7.89 10.51 15.42
N ARG A 68 8.69 9.71 16.14
CA ARG A 68 10.04 9.32 15.71
C ARG A 68 10.04 8.57 14.38
N SER A 69 9.10 7.67 14.17
CA SER A 69 8.96 6.95 12.91
C SER A 69 8.60 7.88 11.77
N LEU A 70 7.75 8.88 12.02
CA LEU A 70 7.40 9.90 11.03
C LEU A 70 8.57 10.84 10.71
N GLU A 71 9.32 11.27 11.72
CA GLU A 71 10.56 12.05 11.55
C GLU A 71 11.57 11.31 10.67
N LYS A 72 11.75 10.00 10.90
CA LYS A 72 12.61 9.14 10.06
C LYS A 72 12.10 9.05 8.63
N LEU A 73 10.80 8.84 8.42
CA LEU A 73 10.21 8.78 7.08
C LEU A 73 10.44 10.09 6.30
N LEU A 74 10.38 11.23 6.99
CA LEU A 74 10.54 12.57 6.41
C LEU A 74 12.00 13.05 6.32
N ASN A 75 12.96 12.24 6.79
CA ASN A 75 14.38 12.59 6.96
C ASN A 75 14.58 13.89 7.76
N LEU A 76 13.92 13.98 8.91
CA LEU A 76 14.01 15.15 9.81
C LEU A 76 15.00 14.89 10.94
N ASP A 77 15.93 15.84 11.13
CA ASP A 77 16.84 15.84 12.27
C ASP A 77 16.29 16.70 13.40
N LYS A 78 16.51 16.27 14.65
CA LYS A 78 16.15 17.04 15.84
C LYS A 78 16.81 18.43 15.89
N LYS A 79 17.98 18.58 15.26
CA LYS A 79 18.71 19.87 15.18
C LYS A 79 17.97 20.91 14.32
N ASP A 80 17.14 20.45 13.40
CA ASP A 80 16.38 21.29 12.47
C ASP A 80 15.02 21.70 13.07
N LEU A 81 14.69 21.25 14.30
CA LEU A 81 13.45 21.62 15.00
C LEU A 81 13.50 23.09 15.42
N MET A 82 12.69 23.91 14.77
CA MET A 82 12.58 25.35 15.03
C MET A 82 11.57 25.66 16.14
N ALA A 83 10.42 24.96 16.13
CA ALA A 83 9.36 25.16 17.10
C ALA A 83 8.64 23.86 17.43
N SER A 84 8.25 23.72 18.69
CA SER A 84 7.50 22.58 19.21
C SER A 84 6.45 23.08 20.19
N ASN A 85 5.18 22.82 19.88
CA ASN A 85 4.05 23.19 20.74
C ASN A 85 3.03 22.04 20.81
N LYS A 86 1.92 22.21 21.53
CA LYS A 86 0.91 21.16 21.68
C LYS A 86 0.24 20.76 20.36
N LYS A 87 0.12 21.68 19.40
CA LYS A 87 -0.58 21.50 18.12
C LYS A 87 0.33 21.11 16.97
N SER A 88 1.63 21.45 17.03
CA SER A 88 2.54 21.19 15.90
C SER A 88 4.01 21.05 16.30
N PHE A 89 4.78 20.45 15.39
CA PHE A 89 6.24 20.53 15.32
C PHE A 89 6.62 21.18 13.99
N ILE A 90 7.59 22.09 14.00
CA ILE A 90 8.06 22.81 12.82
C ILE A 90 9.56 22.59 12.69
N TYR A 91 9.97 22.00 11.57
CA TYR A 91 11.35 21.76 11.20
C TYR A 91 11.72 22.66 10.02
N SER A 92 12.93 23.19 10.03
CA SER A 92 13.49 23.93 8.90
C SER A 92 14.99 23.63 8.82
N ASN A 93 15.44 23.17 7.67
CA ASN A 93 16.87 22.90 7.45
C ASN A 93 17.56 24.07 6.73
N GLU A 94 18.89 24.00 6.63
CA GLU A 94 19.72 25.03 6.00
C GLU A 94 19.46 25.18 4.49
N SER A 95 18.90 24.16 3.82
CA SER A 95 18.52 24.24 2.40
C SER A 95 17.17 24.93 2.17
N GLY A 96 16.52 25.44 3.22
CA GLY A 96 15.23 26.12 3.13
C GLY A 96 14.03 25.17 2.97
N LYS A 97 14.22 23.85 3.18
CA LYS A 97 13.12 22.90 3.30
C LYS A 97 12.47 23.08 4.66
N MET A 98 11.15 23.27 4.66
CA MET A 98 10.34 23.42 5.87
C MET A 98 9.32 22.29 5.95
N VAL A 99 9.21 21.67 7.11
CA VAL A 99 8.24 20.60 7.38
C VAL A 99 7.45 20.92 8.64
N ILE A 100 6.13 20.99 8.51
CA ILE A 100 5.21 21.25 9.63
C ILE A 100 4.41 19.98 9.85
N ILE A 101 4.58 19.37 11.03
CA ILE A 101 3.77 18.22 11.47
C ILE A 101 2.69 18.76 12.38
N GLU A 102 1.42 18.69 11.96
CA GLU A 102 0.29 19.05 12.83
C GLU A 102 -0.23 17.82 13.57
N LYS A 103 -0.75 18.06 14.77
CA LYS A 103 -1.30 17.04 15.66
C LYS A 103 -2.79 17.24 15.85
N ASP A 104 -3.51 16.13 15.96
CA ASP A 104 -4.92 16.15 16.29
C ASP A 104 -5.17 16.50 17.78
N ILE A 105 -6.44 16.46 18.19
CA ILE A 105 -6.86 16.74 19.56
C ILE A 105 -6.27 15.77 20.59
N TRP A 106 -5.82 14.59 20.15
CA TRP A 106 -5.19 13.57 20.98
C TRP A 106 -3.68 13.70 21.01
N GLY A 107 -3.10 14.58 20.20
CA GLY A 107 -1.66 14.78 20.08
C GLY A 107 -0.99 13.83 19.09
N ASP A 108 -1.76 13.07 18.30
CA ASP A 108 -1.25 12.18 17.27
C ASP A 108 -1.00 12.97 15.97
N PRO A 109 0.12 12.74 15.25
CA PRO A 109 0.36 13.38 13.96
C PRO A 109 -0.77 13.07 12.98
N CYS A 110 -1.37 14.10 12.38
CA CYS A 110 -2.50 13.95 11.47
C CYS A 110 -2.24 14.52 10.07
N THR A 111 -1.42 15.56 9.95
CA THR A 111 -1.04 16.16 8.66
C THR A 111 0.43 16.57 8.68
N VAL A 112 1.03 16.60 7.50
CA VAL A 112 2.36 17.14 7.27
C VAL A 112 2.29 18.11 6.10
N THR A 113 2.76 19.34 6.30
CA THR A 113 3.03 20.28 5.21
C THR A 113 4.52 20.24 4.91
N ILE A 114 4.90 19.94 3.66
CA ILE A 114 6.26 19.92 3.17
C ILE A 114 6.42 21.07 2.18
N LYS A 115 7.30 22.02 2.49
CA LYS A 115 7.67 23.11 1.59
C LYS A 115 9.13 22.93 1.19
N ASP A 116 9.35 22.74 -0.12
CA ASP A 116 10.66 22.81 -0.75
C ASP A 116 10.74 24.06 -1.64
N SER A 117 11.87 24.29 -2.33
CA SER A 117 12.08 25.49 -3.15
C SER A 117 11.03 25.72 -4.24
N ASN A 118 10.40 24.63 -4.71
CA ASN A 118 9.57 24.64 -5.93
C ASN A 118 8.11 24.27 -5.66
N LYS A 119 7.77 23.76 -4.47
CA LYS A 119 6.43 23.23 -4.18
C LYS A 119 6.10 23.24 -2.69
N VAL A 120 4.81 23.37 -2.40
CA VAL A 120 4.22 23.14 -1.07
C VAL A 120 3.23 22.00 -1.21
N GLU A 121 3.43 20.94 -0.45
CA GLU A 121 2.57 19.76 -0.43
C GLU A 121 1.96 19.60 0.96
N LEU A 122 0.66 19.32 1.01
CA LEU A 122 -0.03 18.89 2.21
C LEU A 122 -0.31 17.39 2.10
N LYS A 123 0.08 16.62 3.11
CA LYS A 123 -0.17 15.19 3.21
C LYS A 123 -0.93 14.88 4.49
N MET A 124 -1.85 13.92 4.44
CA MET A 124 -2.42 13.31 5.63
C MET A 124 -1.51 12.19 6.13
N VAL A 125 -1.35 12.13 7.45
CA VAL A 125 -0.58 11.07 8.11
C VAL A 125 -1.53 10.00 8.59
N LYS A 126 -1.20 8.76 8.25
CA LYS A 126 -1.87 7.58 8.81
C LYS A 126 -0.85 6.61 9.36
N PHE A 127 -1.28 5.82 10.34
CA PHE A 127 -0.44 4.79 10.94
C PHE A 127 -1.11 3.44 10.78
N PHE A 128 -0.32 2.44 10.36
CA PHE A 128 -0.73 1.04 10.37
C PHE A 128 0.40 0.21 10.96
N LYS A 129 0.08 -0.56 12.02
CA LYS A 129 1.08 -1.32 12.80
C LYS A 129 2.30 -0.47 13.22
N ASN A 130 2.03 0.76 13.69
CA ASN A 130 3.02 1.77 14.09
C ASN A 130 3.96 2.28 12.97
N HIS A 131 3.72 1.89 11.72
CA HIS A 131 4.41 2.46 10.57
C HIS A 131 3.61 3.66 10.01
N PRO A 132 4.24 4.84 9.81
CA PRO A 132 3.59 5.99 9.22
C PRO A 132 3.50 5.88 7.70
N TYR A 133 2.40 6.36 7.14
CA TYR A 133 2.16 6.52 5.71
C TYR A 133 1.68 7.94 5.44
N LEU A 134 2.07 8.48 4.27
CA LEU A 134 1.73 9.82 3.82
C LEU A 134 0.81 9.72 2.61
N PHE A 135 -0.41 10.22 2.75
CA PHE A 135 -1.40 10.21 1.68
C PHE A 135 -1.72 11.63 1.22
N PRO A 136 -2.18 11.81 -0.02
CA PRO A 136 -2.82 13.06 -0.43
C PRO A 136 -4.03 13.35 0.48
N PRO A 137 -4.45 14.62 0.63
CA PRO A 137 -5.65 14.94 1.38
C PRO A 137 -6.90 14.31 0.75
N PHE A 138 -7.67 13.56 1.53
CA PHE A 138 -8.95 12.98 1.12
C PHE A 138 -9.95 12.98 2.29
N SER A 139 -11.24 12.86 1.99
CA SER A 139 -12.28 12.88 3.03
C SER A 139 -12.67 11.48 3.47
N GLU A 140 -12.56 11.22 4.77
CA GLU A 140 -13.04 9.97 5.42
C GLU A 140 -14.47 10.08 5.95
N LYS A 141 -15.18 11.18 5.71
CA LYS A 141 -16.54 11.41 6.27
C LYS A 141 -17.54 10.29 5.96
N LYS A 142 -17.37 9.63 4.81
CA LYS A 142 -18.24 8.54 4.32
C LYS A 142 -17.58 7.16 4.41
N ILE A 143 -16.41 7.07 5.05
CA ILE A 143 -15.67 5.82 5.20
C ILE A 143 -15.91 5.31 6.61
N ASN A 144 -16.56 4.16 6.70
CA ASN A 144 -16.77 3.46 7.96
C ASN A 144 -15.78 2.29 8.05
N GLY A 145 -15.55 1.83 9.28
CA GLY A 145 -14.80 0.60 9.53
C GLY A 145 -13.33 0.81 9.89
N GLU A 146 -12.71 -0.26 10.33
CA GLU A 146 -11.32 -0.27 10.80
C GLU A 146 -10.34 -0.49 9.65
N ILE A 147 -9.14 0.07 9.79
CA ILE A 147 -8.07 -0.13 8.81
C ILE A 147 -7.51 -1.55 8.98
N ILE A 148 -7.74 -2.41 7.98
CA ILE A 148 -7.25 -3.79 7.97
C ILE A 148 -5.95 -3.94 7.17
N PHE A 149 -5.64 -2.98 6.30
CA PHE A 149 -4.45 -2.97 5.45
C PHE A 149 -4.09 -1.56 5.00
N MET A 150 -2.79 -1.29 4.81
CA MET A 150 -2.27 0.00 4.36
C MET A 150 -0.92 -0.16 3.66
N ARG A 151 -0.74 0.55 2.54
CA ARG A 151 0.53 0.74 1.81
C ARG A 151 0.60 2.16 1.23
N GLU A 152 1.71 2.53 0.62
CA GLU A 152 1.99 3.90 0.14
C GLU A 152 0.90 4.50 -0.77
N LYS A 153 0.20 3.65 -1.53
CA LYS A 153 -0.83 4.07 -2.50
C LYS A 153 -2.23 3.51 -2.21
N GLU A 154 -2.44 2.87 -1.06
CA GLU A 154 -3.76 2.33 -0.73
C GLU A 154 -4.03 2.18 0.77
N ILE A 155 -5.31 2.31 1.14
CA ILE A 155 -5.82 2.06 2.49
C ILE A 155 -7.10 1.25 2.39
N TRP A 156 -7.24 0.19 3.18
CA TRP A 156 -8.43 -0.66 3.18
C TRP A 156 -9.14 -0.56 4.52
N TYR A 157 -10.42 -0.19 4.48
CA TYR A 157 -11.30 -0.07 5.64
C TYR A 157 -12.35 -1.18 5.60
N ARG A 158 -12.55 -1.90 6.70
CA ARG A 158 -13.56 -2.96 6.80
C ARG A 158 -14.63 -2.60 7.81
N ASP A 159 -15.88 -2.62 7.38
CA ASP A 159 -17.06 -2.47 8.23
C ASP A 159 -17.99 -3.66 8.02
N LYS A 160 -17.97 -4.62 8.95
CA LYS A 160 -18.76 -5.87 8.90
C LYS A 160 -18.56 -6.62 7.57
N ASP A 161 -19.53 -6.47 6.67
CA ASP A 161 -19.69 -7.18 5.41
C ASP A 161 -19.27 -6.34 4.20
N ASP A 162 -18.71 -5.14 4.41
CA ASP A 162 -18.24 -4.27 3.35
C ASP A 162 -16.78 -3.84 3.59
N VAL A 163 -16.05 -3.66 2.49
CA VAL A 163 -14.69 -3.13 2.49
C VAL A 163 -14.60 -1.95 1.53
N ILE A 164 -14.11 -0.83 2.03
CA ILE A 164 -13.77 0.35 1.22
C ILE A 164 -12.26 0.34 1.00
N VAL A 165 -11.85 0.17 -0.25
CA VAL A 165 -10.47 0.33 -0.71
C VAL A 165 -10.31 1.74 -1.26
N VAL A 166 -9.45 2.53 -0.63
CA VAL A 166 -9.04 3.84 -1.13
C VAL A 166 -7.72 3.67 -1.87
N LEU A 167 -7.73 3.90 -3.17
CA LEU A 167 -6.57 3.90 -4.05
C LEU A 167 -6.11 5.35 -4.29
N PHE A 168 -4.81 5.57 -4.43
CA PHE A 168 -4.26 6.87 -4.78
C PHE A 168 -3.50 6.78 -6.10
N GLU A 169 -4.15 7.22 -7.17
CA GLU A 169 -3.56 7.36 -8.50
C GLU A 169 -3.26 8.84 -8.74
N ASP A 170 -1.99 9.17 -8.99
CA ASP A 170 -1.52 10.54 -9.21
C ASP A 170 -2.08 11.56 -8.20
N GLU A 171 -1.94 11.23 -6.91
CA GLU A 171 -2.40 12.04 -5.78
C GLU A 171 -3.92 12.20 -5.65
N THR A 172 -4.70 11.50 -6.48
CA THR A 172 -6.17 11.56 -6.47
C THR A 172 -6.75 10.31 -5.80
N PRO A 173 -7.62 10.45 -4.77
CA PRO A 173 -8.27 9.32 -4.13
C PRO A 173 -9.37 8.73 -5.03
N ASN A 174 -9.33 7.43 -5.23
CA ASN A 174 -10.37 6.64 -5.87
C ASN A 174 -10.91 5.59 -4.89
N LEU A 175 -12.23 5.55 -4.68
CA LEU A 175 -12.86 4.70 -3.68
C LEU A 175 -13.59 3.54 -4.35
N LEU A 176 -13.15 2.33 -4.03
CA LEU A 176 -13.79 1.08 -4.43
C LEU A 176 -14.51 0.48 -3.23
N ASN A 177 -15.82 0.28 -3.34
CA ASN A 177 -16.61 -0.45 -2.34
C ASN A 177 -16.78 -1.92 -2.76
N ILE A 178 -16.41 -2.84 -1.88
CA ILE A 178 -16.43 -4.29 -2.09
C ILE A 178 -17.34 -4.92 -1.04
N SER A 179 -18.43 -5.53 -1.49
CA SER A 179 -19.26 -6.41 -0.66
C SER A 179 -18.55 -7.73 -0.40
N LEU A 180 -18.55 -8.14 0.87
CA LEU A 180 -18.02 -9.41 1.35
C LEU A 180 -19.08 -10.54 1.41
N LYS A 181 -20.30 -10.32 0.91
CA LYS A 181 -21.37 -11.35 0.92
C LYS A 181 -20.95 -12.67 0.28
N GLU A 182 -20.20 -12.59 -0.82
CA GLU A 182 -19.67 -13.78 -1.53
C GLU A 182 -18.43 -14.39 -0.86
N ALA A 183 -17.94 -13.76 0.22
CA ALA A 183 -16.75 -14.12 0.98
C ALA A 183 -17.05 -14.46 2.46
N GLU A 184 -18.32 -14.48 2.89
CA GLU A 184 -18.73 -14.68 4.29
C GLU A 184 -18.18 -15.97 4.91
N ASN A 185 -18.06 -17.04 4.12
CA ASN A 185 -17.60 -18.36 4.57
C ASN A 185 -16.08 -18.58 4.36
N LEU A 186 -15.35 -17.57 3.88
CA LEU A 186 -13.92 -17.68 3.64
C LEU A 186 -13.13 -17.49 4.94
N LYS A 187 -11.95 -18.13 5.01
CA LYS A 187 -10.99 -17.83 6.08
C LYS A 187 -10.41 -16.44 5.84
N GLU A 188 -9.95 -15.77 6.90
CA GLU A 188 -9.46 -14.37 6.80
C GLU A 188 -8.39 -14.16 5.72
N LYS A 189 -7.44 -15.11 5.55
CA LYS A 189 -6.42 -15.03 4.49
C LYS A 189 -7.05 -14.99 3.08
N ASP A 190 -8.14 -15.74 2.91
CA ASP A 190 -8.84 -15.92 1.64
C ASP A 190 -9.76 -14.71 1.38
N VAL A 191 -10.27 -14.06 2.43
CA VAL A 191 -10.96 -12.75 2.34
C VAL A 191 -10.02 -11.66 1.82
N LEU A 192 -8.79 -11.56 2.35
CA LEU A 192 -7.80 -10.60 1.83
C LEU A 192 -7.46 -10.87 0.36
N SER A 193 -7.34 -12.15 -0.02
CA SER A 193 -7.14 -12.53 -1.43
C SER A 193 -8.33 -12.15 -2.31
N TYR A 194 -9.56 -12.32 -1.81
CA TYR A 194 -10.78 -11.90 -2.50
C TYR A 194 -10.83 -10.37 -2.74
N ILE A 195 -10.51 -9.58 -1.71
CA ILE A 195 -10.42 -8.10 -1.82
C ILE A 195 -9.38 -7.70 -2.87
N GLU A 196 -8.20 -8.33 -2.84
CA GLU A 196 -7.12 -8.06 -3.80
C GLU A 196 -7.54 -8.38 -5.24
N LYS A 197 -8.25 -9.50 -5.47
CA LYS A 197 -8.76 -9.86 -6.81
C LYS A 197 -9.79 -8.85 -7.30
N ARG A 198 -10.77 -8.49 -6.47
CA ARG A 198 -11.78 -7.46 -6.78
C ARG A 198 -11.11 -6.13 -7.12
N LYS A 199 -10.10 -5.72 -6.35
CA LYS A 199 -9.28 -4.53 -6.60
C LYS A 199 -8.56 -4.60 -7.95
N LYS A 200 -7.88 -5.71 -8.26
CA LYS A 200 -7.18 -5.89 -9.54
C LYS A 200 -8.12 -5.81 -10.74
N LEU A 201 -9.31 -6.40 -10.65
CA LEU A 201 -10.34 -6.31 -11.69
C LEU A 201 -10.98 -4.92 -11.80
N TYR A 202 -11.04 -4.18 -10.70
CA TYR A 202 -11.49 -2.79 -10.74
C TYR A 202 -10.50 -1.88 -11.49
N ILE A 203 -9.19 -2.10 -11.28
CA ILE A 203 -8.13 -1.33 -11.94
C ILE A 203 -7.99 -1.72 -13.42
N ASP A 204 -8.17 -2.99 -13.76
CA ASP A 204 -8.02 -3.50 -15.13
C ASP A 204 -9.38 -3.83 -15.77
N ASP A 205 -10.05 -2.79 -16.31
CA ASP A 205 -11.35 -2.89 -16.96
C ASP A 205 -11.37 -3.92 -18.12
N LYS A 206 -10.25 -4.04 -18.84
CA LYS A 206 -10.13 -4.98 -19.96
C LYS A 206 -10.12 -6.42 -19.46
N LEU A 207 -9.35 -6.70 -18.40
CA LEU A 207 -9.34 -8.01 -17.77
C LEU A 207 -10.69 -8.34 -17.12
N ARG A 208 -11.33 -7.35 -16.48
CA ARG A 208 -12.69 -7.52 -15.94
C ARG A 208 -13.68 -7.90 -17.03
N GLY A 209 -13.69 -7.17 -18.15
CA GLY A 209 -14.57 -7.47 -19.28
C GLY A 209 -14.37 -8.90 -19.81
N LEU A 210 -13.10 -9.29 -20.01
CA LEU A 210 -12.76 -10.64 -20.46
C LEU A 210 -13.24 -11.73 -19.49
N LEU A 211 -13.00 -11.58 -18.19
CA LEU A 211 -13.30 -12.64 -17.22
C LEU A 211 -14.76 -12.65 -16.80
N MET A 212 -15.32 -11.50 -16.44
CA MET A 212 -16.64 -11.39 -15.83
C MET A 212 -17.74 -11.31 -16.90
N ASP A 213 -17.53 -10.53 -17.95
CA ASP A 213 -18.59 -10.22 -18.92
C ASP A 213 -18.60 -11.24 -20.07
N GLU A 214 -17.44 -11.49 -20.69
CA GLU A 214 -17.34 -12.41 -21.83
C GLU A 214 -17.36 -13.88 -21.38
N ARG A 215 -16.56 -14.22 -20.36
CA ARG A 215 -16.37 -15.61 -19.91
C ARG A 215 -17.22 -16.01 -18.72
N GLN A 216 -17.88 -15.06 -18.05
CA GLN A 216 -18.77 -15.32 -16.91
C GLN A 216 -18.08 -16.13 -15.78
N ILE A 217 -16.78 -15.88 -15.56
CA ILE A 217 -16.01 -16.53 -14.51
C ILE A 217 -16.42 -15.95 -13.17
N HIS A 218 -16.72 -16.78 -12.18
CA HIS A 218 -17.00 -16.30 -10.84
C HIS A 218 -15.71 -15.84 -10.15
N ILE A 219 -15.76 -14.75 -9.37
CA ILE A 219 -14.58 -14.20 -8.68
C ILE A 219 -13.87 -15.22 -7.79
N ASN A 220 -14.63 -16.11 -7.15
CA ASN A 220 -14.09 -17.16 -6.28
C ASN A 220 -13.37 -18.27 -7.07
N ASP A 221 -13.64 -18.42 -8.37
CA ASP A 221 -12.93 -19.36 -9.24
C ASP A 221 -11.65 -18.76 -9.83
N ILE A 222 -11.46 -17.44 -9.74
CA ILE A 222 -10.19 -16.82 -10.07
C ILE A 222 -9.18 -17.21 -8.99
N TYR A 223 -8.16 -17.96 -9.38
CA TYR A 223 -7.10 -18.36 -8.48
C TYR A 223 -6.13 -17.21 -8.25
N GLU A 224 -5.62 -16.59 -9.32
CA GLU A 224 -4.58 -15.57 -9.26
C GLU A 224 -4.67 -14.61 -10.44
N ILE A 225 -4.40 -13.32 -10.16
CA ILE A 225 -4.25 -12.28 -11.18
C ILE A 225 -2.86 -11.67 -10.99
N SER A 226 -2.03 -11.76 -12.02
CA SER A 226 -0.70 -11.15 -12.09
C SER A 226 -0.62 -10.23 -13.31
N SER A 227 0.48 -9.48 -13.45
CA SER A 227 0.65 -8.56 -14.58
C SER A 227 0.81 -9.29 -15.93
N GLY A 228 1.44 -10.46 -15.93
CA GLY A 228 1.70 -11.24 -17.14
C GLY A 228 0.79 -12.47 -17.34
N TYR A 229 0.03 -12.86 -16.31
CA TYR A 229 -0.87 -14.02 -16.41
C TYR A 229 -2.06 -13.92 -15.46
N THR A 230 -3.12 -14.68 -15.76
CA THR A 230 -4.25 -14.88 -14.86
C THR A 230 -4.64 -16.36 -14.86
N ILE A 231 -4.93 -16.91 -13.69
CA ILE A 231 -5.32 -18.31 -13.53
C ILE A 231 -6.73 -18.35 -12.94
N TYR A 232 -7.62 -19.13 -13.56
CA TYR A 232 -8.93 -19.44 -13.01
C TYR A 232 -9.25 -20.93 -13.13
N LYS A 233 -10.11 -21.40 -12.23
CA LYS A 233 -10.58 -22.78 -12.18
C LYS A 233 -11.78 -22.94 -13.11
N ASN A 234 -11.74 -23.99 -13.91
CA ASN A 234 -12.83 -24.39 -14.79
C ASN A 234 -13.83 -25.28 -14.05
N ALA A 235 -15.05 -25.39 -14.59
CA ALA A 235 -16.10 -26.25 -14.03
C ALA A 235 -15.72 -27.75 -14.01
N ASP A 236 -14.86 -28.19 -14.93
CA ASP A 236 -14.34 -29.57 -15.01
C ASP A 236 -13.23 -29.86 -13.98
N GLY A 237 -12.84 -28.87 -13.17
CA GLY A 237 -11.79 -28.98 -12.16
C GLY A 237 -10.38 -28.69 -12.66
N ASN A 238 -10.18 -28.51 -13.97
CA ASN A 238 -8.93 -28.03 -14.53
C ASN A 238 -8.75 -26.52 -14.26
N TYR A 239 -7.60 -25.98 -14.61
CA TYR A 239 -7.30 -24.55 -14.53
C TYR A 239 -6.95 -24.02 -15.91
N THR A 240 -7.46 -22.84 -16.22
CA THR A 240 -7.06 -22.07 -17.40
C THR A 240 -6.08 -20.99 -16.98
N VAL A 241 -4.94 -20.94 -17.67
CA VAL A 241 -3.93 -19.89 -17.55
C VAL A 241 -4.01 -19.00 -18.78
N LEU A 242 -4.40 -17.75 -18.58
CA LEU A 242 -4.35 -16.69 -19.57
C LEU A 242 -2.98 -16.02 -19.50
N LEU A 243 -2.32 -15.86 -20.64
CA LEU A 243 -1.01 -15.23 -20.76
C LEU A 243 -1.11 -13.93 -21.54
N PHE A 244 -0.55 -12.87 -20.97
CA PHE A 244 -0.61 -11.53 -21.50
C PHE A 244 0.77 -11.05 -21.94
N ASP A 245 0.82 -10.30 -23.04
CA ASP A 245 2.04 -9.67 -23.51
C ASP A 245 2.33 -8.35 -22.76
N GLU A 246 3.42 -7.68 -23.12
CA GLU A 246 3.82 -6.39 -22.57
C GLU A 246 2.78 -5.27 -22.74
N PHE A 247 1.85 -5.42 -23.68
CA PHE A 247 0.73 -4.49 -23.93
C PHE A 247 -0.58 -4.95 -23.28
N LYS A 248 -0.52 -5.94 -22.38
CA LYS A 248 -1.69 -6.57 -21.74
C LYS A 248 -2.70 -7.12 -22.76
N ALA A 249 -2.24 -7.56 -23.92
CA ALA A 249 -3.06 -8.32 -24.85
C ALA A 249 -2.94 -9.81 -24.53
N LEU A 250 -4.09 -10.50 -24.49
CA LEU A 250 -4.13 -11.95 -24.37
C LEU A 250 -3.50 -12.54 -25.63
N TYR A 251 -2.36 -13.22 -25.49
CA TYR A 251 -1.67 -13.83 -26.63
C TYR A 251 -1.74 -15.36 -26.60
N LYS A 252 -1.98 -15.97 -25.44
CA LYS A 252 -2.04 -17.42 -25.31
C LYS A 252 -2.87 -17.87 -24.11
N GLU A 253 -3.42 -19.07 -24.24
CA GLU A 253 -4.16 -19.76 -23.20
C GLU A 253 -3.62 -21.18 -23.04
N LEU A 254 -3.55 -21.63 -21.79
CA LEU A 254 -3.12 -22.99 -21.44
C LEU A 254 -4.15 -23.60 -20.50
N VAL A 255 -4.47 -24.87 -20.71
CA VAL A 255 -5.28 -25.65 -19.77
C VAL A 255 -4.37 -26.62 -19.04
N ILE A 256 -4.33 -26.52 -17.72
CA ILE A 256 -3.52 -27.37 -16.84
C ILE A 256 -4.41 -28.09 -15.85
N ARG A 257 -4.04 -29.31 -15.47
CA ARG A 257 -4.84 -30.13 -14.52
C ARG A 257 -4.63 -29.69 -13.07
N LYS A 258 -3.49 -29.06 -12.79
CA LYS A 258 -3.07 -28.67 -11.45
C LYS A 258 -2.15 -27.47 -11.51
N ILE A 259 -2.34 -26.52 -10.60
CA ILE A 259 -1.42 -25.39 -10.44
C ILE A 259 -0.09 -25.90 -9.85
N PRO A 260 1.06 -25.60 -10.48
CA PRO A 260 2.34 -26.02 -9.95
C PRO A 260 2.63 -25.32 -8.61
N ASN A 261 3.26 -26.05 -7.69
CA ASN A 261 3.58 -25.51 -6.36
C ASN A 261 4.85 -24.66 -6.43
N LEU A 262 4.69 -23.42 -6.85
CA LEU A 262 5.75 -22.43 -7.06
C LEU A 262 5.43 -21.15 -6.29
N SER A 263 6.47 -20.43 -5.88
CA SER A 263 6.29 -19.06 -5.37
C SER A 263 5.77 -18.13 -6.47
N GLU A 264 5.18 -16.99 -6.09
CA GLU A 264 4.66 -15.98 -7.02
C GLU A 264 5.73 -15.53 -8.04
N ARG A 265 6.98 -15.32 -7.59
CA ARG A 265 8.10 -14.97 -8.48
C ARG A 265 8.42 -16.09 -9.48
N ALA A 266 8.42 -17.33 -9.02
CA ALA A 266 8.65 -18.48 -9.88
C ALA A 266 7.49 -18.69 -10.88
N MET A 267 6.25 -18.43 -10.47
CA MET A 267 5.08 -18.44 -11.36
C MET A 267 5.17 -17.36 -12.44
N ALA A 268 5.55 -16.13 -12.07
CA ALA A 268 5.78 -15.05 -13.03
C ALA A 268 6.88 -15.40 -14.05
N LEU A 269 7.95 -16.06 -13.62
CA LEU A 269 9.00 -16.49 -14.52
C LEU A 269 8.55 -17.65 -15.43
N ILE A 270 7.91 -18.69 -14.89
CA ILE A 270 7.50 -19.85 -15.70
C ILE A 270 6.43 -19.50 -16.74
N PHE A 271 5.60 -18.50 -16.45
CA PHE A 271 4.59 -17.97 -17.36
C PHE A 271 5.07 -16.77 -18.19
N SER A 272 6.36 -16.44 -18.14
CA SER A 272 6.95 -15.49 -19.09
C SER A 272 6.98 -16.09 -20.50
N LYS A 273 6.86 -15.22 -21.51
CA LYS A 273 6.69 -15.62 -22.92
C LYS A 273 7.74 -16.62 -23.40
N ASP A 274 9.02 -16.28 -23.26
CA ASP A 274 10.14 -17.10 -23.75
C ASP A 274 10.18 -18.48 -23.06
N ILE A 275 9.90 -18.50 -21.76
CA ILE A 275 9.91 -19.74 -20.97
C ILE A 275 8.71 -20.62 -21.36
N VAL A 276 7.51 -20.04 -21.49
CA VAL A 276 6.32 -20.77 -21.95
C VAL A 276 6.53 -21.37 -23.33
N GLU A 277 7.05 -20.60 -24.28
CA GLU A 277 7.32 -21.07 -25.64
C GLU A 277 8.33 -22.21 -25.65
N TYR A 278 9.39 -22.11 -24.84
CA TYR A 278 10.36 -23.19 -24.66
C TYR A 278 9.70 -24.46 -24.09
N ILE A 279 8.97 -24.35 -22.98
CA ILE A 279 8.29 -25.48 -22.31
C ILE A 279 7.37 -26.21 -23.28
N ILE A 280 6.58 -25.47 -24.06
CA ILE A 280 5.67 -26.02 -25.07
C ILE A 280 6.44 -26.70 -26.19
N SER A 281 7.52 -26.08 -26.69
CA SER A 281 8.35 -26.66 -27.76
C SER A 281 8.97 -28.01 -27.36
N LYS A 282 9.16 -28.24 -26.06
CA LYS A 282 9.69 -29.49 -25.49
C LYS A 282 8.62 -30.47 -25.00
N GLY A 283 7.34 -30.09 -25.05
CA GLY A 283 6.24 -30.91 -24.55
C GLY A 283 6.29 -31.14 -23.03
N TYR A 284 6.86 -30.20 -22.28
CA TYR A 284 6.91 -30.28 -20.82
C TYR A 284 5.56 -29.88 -20.20
N ALA A 285 5.11 -30.64 -19.21
CA ALA A 285 3.82 -30.41 -18.54
C ALA A 285 3.98 -29.41 -17.39
N PHE A 286 3.36 -28.23 -17.48
CA PHE A 286 3.50 -27.15 -16.50
C PHE A 286 3.27 -27.60 -15.05
N GLU A 287 2.41 -28.60 -14.83
CA GLU A 287 2.06 -29.15 -13.52
C GLU A 287 3.23 -29.85 -12.79
N ASN A 288 4.26 -30.26 -13.53
CA ASN A 288 5.37 -31.05 -13.01
C ASN A 288 6.58 -30.22 -12.57
N PHE A 289 6.55 -28.91 -12.79
CA PHE A 289 7.62 -28.03 -12.33
C PHE A 289 7.62 -27.91 -10.80
N LYS A 290 8.82 -27.87 -10.24
CA LYS A 290 9.04 -27.72 -8.81
C LYS A 290 10.04 -26.61 -8.55
N GLN A 291 9.83 -25.88 -7.46
CA GLN A 291 10.81 -24.93 -6.97
C GLN A 291 11.80 -25.64 -6.03
N SER A 292 13.08 -25.45 -6.29
CA SER A 292 14.19 -25.93 -5.47
C SER A 292 15.13 -24.77 -5.17
N SER A 293 15.07 -24.26 -3.95
CA SER A 293 15.78 -23.04 -3.54
C SER A 293 15.46 -21.87 -4.48
N ASP A 294 16.48 -21.36 -5.19
CA ASP A 294 16.41 -20.24 -6.13
C ASP A 294 16.22 -20.68 -7.59
N HIS A 295 15.73 -21.90 -7.82
CA HIS A 295 15.55 -22.46 -9.16
C HIS A 295 14.17 -23.09 -9.34
N ILE A 296 13.71 -23.10 -10.59
CA ILE A 296 12.57 -23.88 -11.08
C ILE A 296 13.14 -25.05 -11.87
N GLU A 297 12.71 -26.26 -11.54
CA GLU A 297 13.25 -27.50 -12.08
C GLU A 297 12.15 -28.38 -12.69
N TYR A 298 12.48 -29.02 -13.81
CA TYR A 298 11.68 -30.07 -14.43
C TYR A 298 12.48 -31.38 -14.42
N TRP A 299 11.91 -32.39 -13.80
CA TRP A 299 12.51 -33.71 -13.69
C TRP A 299 11.70 -34.73 -14.49
N GLN A 300 12.39 -35.52 -15.31
CA GLN A 300 11.81 -36.62 -16.09
C GLN A 300 12.46 -37.94 -15.71
N ASP A 301 11.70 -39.02 -15.80
CA ASP A 301 12.24 -40.36 -15.73
C ASP A 301 12.76 -40.75 -17.12
N ILE A 302 14.08 -40.98 -17.22
CA ILE A 302 14.77 -41.42 -18.44
C ILE A 302 15.36 -42.80 -18.12
N GLY A 303 14.68 -43.85 -18.59
CA GLY A 303 14.97 -45.21 -18.17
C GLY A 303 14.67 -45.41 -16.68
N SER A 304 15.64 -45.88 -15.90
CA SER A 304 15.53 -46.02 -14.44
C SER A 304 15.97 -44.78 -13.66
N ASN A 305 16.47 -43.75 -14.34
CA ASN A 305 17.06 -42.58 -13.70
C ASN A 305 16.10 -41.39 -13.76
N LYS A 306 16.07 -40.62 -12.68
CA LYS A 306 15.37 -39.34 -12.64
C LYS A 306 16.36 -38.21 -12.96
N VAL A 307 16.13 -37.52 -14.07
CA VAL A 307 17.06 -36.52 -14.63
C VAL A 307 16.40 -35.15 -14.67
N CYS A 308 17.12 -34.12 -14.24
CA CYS A 308 16.69 -32.73 -14.39
C CYS A 308 16.95 -32.28 -15.83
N VAL A 309 15.90 -32.10 -16.61
CA VAL A 309 15.98 -31.77 -18.04
C VAL A 309 15.78 -30.28 -18.31
N MET A 310 15.37 -29.53 -17.30
CA MET A 310 15.29 -28.07 -17.35
C MET A 310 15.50 -27.52 -15.95
N ARG A 311 16.36 -26.50 -15.85
CA ARG A 311 16.60 -25.75 -14.63
C ARG A 311 16.74 -24.27 -14.98
N VAL A 312 15.93 -23.43 -14.37
CA VAL A 312 15.93 -21.98 -14.58
C VAL A 312 16.11 -21.31 -13.22
N LYS A 313 16.98 -20.30 -13.15
CA LYS A 313 17.18 -19.51 -11.93
C LYS A 313 16.07 -18.46 -11.82
N ILE A 314 15.51 -18.29 -10.62
CA ILE A 314 14.44 -17.33 -10.30
C ILE A 314 15.00 -15.90 -10.29
#